data_AF-A0A7W0TLG5-F1
#
_entry.id   AF-A0A7W0TLG5-F1
#
_cell.length_a   1.000
_cell.length_b   1.000
_cell.length_c   1.000
_cell.angle_alpha   90.00
_cell.angle_beta   90.00
_cell.angle_gamma   90.00
#
_symmetry.space_group_name_H-M   'P 1'
#
loop_
_entity.id
_entity.type
_entity.pdbx_description
1 polymer ?
#
loop_
_entity_poly.entity_id
_entity_poly.type
_entity_poly.pdbx_seq_one_letter_code
_entity_poly.pdbx_strand_id
1 'polypeptide(L)' 'MAEVSAESTDPGRGALLEALAIPIDAEILTLALTHRSYAYENGGLPTNERLEFLGDSV' A
#
# COMPACT_ATOMS: atom_id res chain seq x y z
N MET A 1 -7.35 -3.20 -24.55
CA MET A 1 -6.92 -4.43 -23.87
C MET A 1 -5.60 -4.08 -23.20
N ALA A 2 -5.65 -3.49 -22.01
CA ALA A 2 -4.46 -3.06 -21.28
C ALA A 2 -3.87 -4.28 -20.59
N GLU A 3 -2.61 -4.59 -20.92
CA GLU A 3 -1.85 -5.65 -20.29
C GLU A 3 -1.65 -5.32 -18.80
N VAL A 4 -2.31 -6.10 -17.95
CA VAL A 4 -1.99 -6.16 -16.52
C VAL A 4 -0.87 -7.17 -16.38
N SER A 5 0.37 -6.69 -16.38
CA SER A 5 1.53 -7.47 -15.94
C SER A 5 1.50 -7.56 -14.42
N ALA A 6 0.63 -8.42 -13.88
CA ALA A 6 0.61 -8.77 -12.47
C ALA A 6 1.46 -10.03 -12.25
N GLU A 7 2.76 -9.84 -12.08
CA GLU A 7 3.57 -10.79 -11.33
C GLU A 7 4.11 -10.06 -10.10
N SER A 8 3.22 -9.84 -9.14
CA SER A 8 3.60 -9.35 -7.81
C SER A 8 3.97 -10.55 -6.93
N THR A 9 5.14 -11.13 -7.16
CA THR A 9 5.69 -12.19 -6.30
C THR A 9 6.33 -11.56 -5.06
N ASP A 10 5.57 -10.77 -4.30
CA ASP A 10 5.94 -10.38 -2.93
C ASP A 10 5.20 -11.31 -1.95
N PRO A 11 5.88 -12.36 -1.44
CA PRO A 11 5.26 -13.33 -0.54
C PRO A 11 4.70 -12.69 0.74
N GLY A 12 5.12 -11.48 1.10
CA GLY A 12 4.63 -10.77 2.29
C GLY A 12 3.25 -10.14 2.13
N ARG A 13 2.82 -9.80 0.90
CA ARG A 13 1.60 -8.99 0.66
C ARG A 13 0.43 -9.79 0.08
N GLY A 14 0.67 -11.00 -0.42
CA GLY A 14 -0.34 -11.83 -1.08
C GLY A 14 -1.58 -12.12 -0.22
N ALA A 15 -1.38 -12.54 1.04
CA ALA A 15 -2.49 -12.85 1.94
C ALA A 15 -3.36 -11.62 2.28
N LEU A 16 -2.76 -10.43 2.36
CA LEU A 16 -3.50 -9.18 2.59
C LEU A 16 -4.33 -8.81 1.36
N LEU A 17 -3.76 -8.91 0.16
CA LEU A 17 -4.47 -8.63 -1.09
C LEU A 17 -5.62 -9.61 -1.33
N GLU A 18 -5.42 -10.90 -1.03
CA GLU A 18 -6.46 -11.92 -1.08
C GLU A 18 -7.61 -11.58 -0.12
N ALA A 19 -7.30 -11.17 1.12
CA ALA A 19 -8.31 -10.78 2.11
C ALA A 19 -9.10 -9.52 1.72
N LEU A 20 -8.45 -8.55 1.05
CA LEU A 20 -9.10 -7.32 0.57
C LEU A 20 -9.96 -7.55 -0.67
N ALA A 21 -9.72 -8.64 -1.42
CA ALA A 21 -10.47 -9.06 -2.60
C ALA A 21 -10.62 -7.98 -3.70
N ILE A 22 -9.75 -6.98 -3.69
CA ILE A 22 -9.71 -5.90 -4.69
C ILE A 22 -8.27 -5.70 -5.19
N PRO A 23 -8.09 -5.38 -6.47
CA PRO A 23 -6.78 -4.98 -6.98
C PRO A 23 -6.43 -3.60 -6.39
N ILE A 24 -5.23 -3.49 -5.82
CA ILE A 24 -4.67 -2.23 -5.30
C ILE A 24 -3.34 -2.00 -6.00
N ASP A 25 -3.12 -0.77 -6.44
CA ASP A 25 -1.84 -0.36 -7.01
C ASP A 25 -0.69 -0.57 -5.99
N ALA A 26 0.45 -1.10 -6.46
CA ALA A 26 1.54 -1.50 -5.58
C ALA A 26 2.19 -0.32 -4.84
N GLU A 27 2.25 0.87 -5.46
CA GLU A 27 2.80 2.08 -4.83
C GLU A 27 1.82 2.61 -3.77
N ILE A 28 0.52 2.58 -4.07
CA ILE A 28 -0.53 2.98 -3.10
C ILE A 28 -0.56 2.02 -1.91
N LEU A 29 -0.46 0.71 -2.13
CA LEU A 29 -0.39 -0.27 -1.04
C LEU A 29 0.85 -0.04 -0.17
N THR A 30 2.00 0.24 -0.79
CA THR A 30 3.23 0.54 -0.06
C THR A 30 3.06 1.80 0.78
N LEU A 31 2.49 2.87 0.21
CA LEU A 31 2.22 4.10 0.95
C LEU A 31 1.25 3.87 2.11
N ALA A 32 0.15 3.14 1.90
CA ALA A 32 -0.84 2.83 2.92
C ALA A 32 -0.25 2.04 4.11
N LEU A 33 0.75 1.19 3.84
CA LEU A 33 1.47 0.41 4.84
C LEU A 33 2.70 1.14 5.44
N THR A 34 2.98 2.38 5.01
CA THR A 34 4.13 3.15 5.50
C THR A 34 3.75 3.98 6.73
N HIS A 35 3.99 3.40 7.91
CA HIS A 35 3.82 4.10 9.18
C HIS A 35 4.87 5.22 9.37
N ARG A 36 4.50 6.27 10.13
CA ARG A 36 5.36 7.44 10.38
C ARG A 36 6.73 7.12 10.97
N SER A 37 6.83 6.15 11.89
CA SER A 37 8.13 5.77 12.49
C SER A 37 9.09 5.23 11.43
N TYR A 38 8.61 4.34 10.57
CA TYR A 38 9.40 3.79 9.47
C TYR A 38 9.83 4.88 8.49
N ALA A 39 8.92 5.79 8.13
CA ALA A 39 9.22 6.91 7.25
C ALA A 39 10.34 7.80 7.79
N TYR A 40 10.30 8.15 9.09
CA TYR A 40 11.34 8.98 9.71
C TYR A 40 12.69 8.28 9.76
N GLU A 41 12.72 6.98 10.02
CA GLU A 41 13.97 6.19 10.04
C GLU A 41 14.58 6.01 8.64
N ASN A 42 13.77 6.02 7.59
CA ASN A 42 14.20 5.72 6.21
C ASN A 42 14.29 6.96 5.31
N GLY A 43 14.68 8.10 5.89
CA GLY A 43 14.98 9.32 5.11
C GLY A 43 13.78 10.22 4.83
N GLY A 44 12.73 10.15 5.65
CA GLY A 44 11.57 11.03 5.53
C GLY A 44 10.66 10.66 4.35
N LEU A 45 10.39 9.36 4.18
CA LEU A 45 9.44 8.88 3.16
C LEU A 45 8.03 9.45 3.38
N PRO A 46 7.19 9.52 2.34
CA PRO A 46 5.77 9.80 2.51
C PRO A 46 5.09 8.80 3.46
N THR A 47 4.23 9.29 4.35
CA THR A 47 3.50 8.48 5.35
C THR A 47 2.08 8.18 4.90
N ASN A 48 1.47 7.16 5.50
CA ASN A 48 0.07 6.82 5.31
C ASN A 48 -0.93 7.81 5.95
N GLU A 49 -0.48 8.82 6.71
CA GLU A 49 -1.34 9.71 7.53
C GLU A 49 -2.45 10.40 6.69
N ARG A 50 -2.17 10.72 5.42
CA ARG A 50 -3.19 11.30 4.51
C ARG A 50 -4.24 10.27 4.06
N LEU A 51 -3.84 9.03 3.84
CA LEU A 51 -4.74 7.94 3.47
C LEU A 51 -5.56 7.48 4.67
N GLU A 52 -4.98 7.50 5.87
CA GLU A 52 -5.70 7.28 7.14
C GLU A 52 -6.81 8.33 7.32
N PHE A 53 -6.49 9.61 7.17
CA PHE A 53 -7.49 10.69 7.27
C PHE A 53 -8.61 10.55 6.22
N LEU A 54 -8.27 10.20 4.98
CA LEU A 54 -9.26 9.96 3.94
C LEU A 54 -10.14 8.74 4.28
N GLY A 55 -9.54 7.68 4.81
CA GLY A 55 -10.23 6.46 5.21
C GLY A 55 -11.20 6.64 6.38
N ASP A 56 -10.92 7.57 7.30
CA ASP A 56 -11.84 7.93 8.39
C ASP A 56 -13.08 8.70 7.89
N SER A 57 -12.96 9.36 6.74
CA SER A 57 -14.03 10.20 6.17
C SER A 57 -15.06 9.44 5.30
N VAL A 58 -14.77 8.19 4.92
CA VAL A 58 -15.61 7.35 4.03
C VAL A 58 -16.38 6.28 4.79
#